data_AF-A0A9Q1E6G5-F1
#
_entry.id   AF-A0A9Q1E6G5-F1
#
_cell.length_a   1.000
_cell.length_b   1.000
_cell.length_c   1.000
_cell.angle_alpha   90.00
_cell.angle_beta   90.00
_cell.angle_gamma   90.00
#
_symmetry.space_group_name_H-M   'P 1'
#
loop_
_entity.id
_entity.type
_entity.pdbx_description
1 polymer ?
#
loop_
_entity_poly.entity_id
_entity_poly.type
_entity_poly.pdbx_seq_one_letter_code
_entity_poly.pdbx_strand_id
1 'polypeptide(L)'
;MKRFRDLHLQRNEARKLNHQEMVEEDKRLKLPSNWEAKKARMEWELQEGEKKKDCVARGEDYDRVKLLEISAEDAERWERKKRKKNPDPGFSGYAEAQLRQYHRLTRQIRPDMEQYEKQRDECGEDFHPTSNSLIHGTHVPSKQGVDRMVEDVEKQIEKRAKYSRRRAYNDDADIDYINERNAKFNKKAERFYGKYTAEIKQNLERGTAV
;
A
#
# COMPACT_ATOMS: atom_id res chain seq x y z
N MET A 1 46.73 -10.30 -52.03
CA MET A 1 46.87 -11.12 -50.79
C MET A 1 46.56 -10.37 -49.49
N LYS A 2 46.95 -9.10 -49.30
CA LYS A 2 46.72 -8.34 -48.04
C LYS A 2 45.23 -8.08 -47.75
N ARG A 3 44.48 -7.53 -48.71
CA ARG A 3 43.02 -7.28 -48.59
C ARG A 3 42.18 -8.52 -48.21
N PHE A 4 42.55 -9.71 -48.68
CA PHE A 4 41.82 -10.94 -48.36
C PHE A 4 42.04 -11.39 -46.91
N ARG A 5 43.25 -11.18 -46.37
CA ARG A 5 43.55 -11.42 -44.96
C ARG A 5 42.80 -10.44 -44.06
N ASP A 6 42.76 -9.16 -44.44
CA ASP A 6 42.05 -8.12 -43.69
C ASP A 6 40.54 -8.42 -43.62
N LEU A 7 39.93 -8.83 -44.73
CA LEU A 7 38.53 -9.27 -44.77
C LEU A 7 38.27 -10.52 -43.91
N HIS A 8 39.21 -11.47 -43.89
CA HIS A 8 39.09 -12.66 -43.05
C HIS A 8 39.21 -12.31 -41.56
N LEU A 9 40.03 -11.31 -41.22
CA LEU A 9 40.22 -10.83 -39.86
C LEU A 9 38.96 -10.09 -39.38
N GLN A 10 38.42 -9.17 -40.19
CA GLN A 10 37.13 -8.50 -39.94
C GLN A 10 35.97 -9.50 -39.81
N ARG A 11 35.93 -10.55 -40.64
CA ARG A 11 34.92 -11.61 -40.53
C ARG A 11 35.05 -12.37 -39.21
N ASN A 12 36.26 -12.64 -38.76
CA ASN A 12 36.51 -13.32 -37.50
C ASN A 12 36.17 -12.43 -36.30
N GLU A 13 36.46 -11.12 -36.38
CA GLU A 13 36.05 -10.12 -35.38
C GLU A 13 34.53 -10.01 -35.31
N ALA A 14 33.84 -9.87 -36.45
CA ALA A 14 32.39 -9.83 -36.50
C ALA A 14 31.75 -11.10 -35.93
N ARG A 15 32.31 -12.29 -36.22
CA ARG A 15 31.85 -13.55 -35.63
C ARG A 15 32.02 -13.57 -34.10
N LYS A 16 33.13 -13.06 -33.59
CA LYS A 16 33.39 -12.99 -32.14
C LYS A 16 32.44 -12.02 -31.45
N LEU A 17 32.27 -10.82 -32.01
CA LEU A 17 31.36 -9.80 -31.48
C LEU A 17 29.92 -10.31 -31.49
N ASN A 18 29.46 -10.89 -32.60
CA ASN A 18 28.11 -11.46 -32.68
C ASN A 18 27.89 -12.61 -31.67
N HIS A 19 28.91 -13.43 -31.44
CA HIS A 19 28.83 -14.49 -30.43
C HIS A 19 28.79 -13.93 -29.00
N GLN A 20 29.58 -12.89 -28.72
CA GLN A 20 29.56 -12.20 -27.43
C GLN A 20 28.19 -11.56 -27.15
N GLU A 21 27.63 -10.83 -28.12
CA GLU A 21 26.29 -10.23 -28.03
C GLU A 21 25.20 -11.29 -27.82
N MET A 22 25.25 -12.40 -28.57
CA MET A 22 24.31 -13.52 -28.38
C MET A 22 24.38 -14.10 -26.96
N VAL A 23 25.59 -14.25 -26.42
CA VAL A 23 25.80 -14.75 -25.06
C VAL A 23 25.35 -13.74 -24.00
N GLU A 24 25.52 -12.44 -24.23
CA GLU A 24 25.05 -11.38 -23.33
C GLU A 24 23.53 -11.25 -23.31
N GLU A 25 22.87 -11.36 -24.47
CA GLU A 25 21.42 -11.41 -24.57
C GLU A 25 20.83 -12.65 -23.88
N ASP A 26 21.43 -13.83 -24.06
CA ASP A 26 21.03 -15.05 -23.34
C ASP A 26 21.22 -14.90 -21.81
N LYS A 27 22.28 -14.22 -21.37
CA LYS A 27 22.48 -13.87 -19.95
C LYS A 27 21.40 -12.91 -19.45
N ARG A 28 21.03 -11.88 -20.22
CA ARG A 28 19.95 -10.94 -19.86
C ARG A 28 18.60 -11.64 -19.74
N LEU A 29 18.29 -12.56 -20.66
CA LEU A 29 17.06 -13.36 -20.64
C LEU A 29 17.00 -14.33 -19.44
N LYS A 30 18.14 -14.88 -19.02
CA LYS A 30 18.23 -15.77 -17.84
C LYS A 30 18.18 -15.02 -16.50
N LEU A 31 18.38 -13.70 -16.50
CA LEU A 31 18.34 -12.90 -15.29
C LEU A 31 16.89 -12.60 -14.90
N PRO A 32 16.56 -12.62 -13.59
CA PRO A 32 15.26 -12.16 -13.12
C PRO A 32 15.00 -10.71 -13.55
N SER A 33 13.75 -10.39 -13.91
CA SER A 33 13.33 -9.04 -14.33
C SER A 33 13.67 -7.92 -13.32
N ASN A 34 13.89 -8.27 -12.05
CA ASN A 34 14.27 -7.34 -10.97
C ASN A 34 15.78 -7.31 -10.66
N TRP A 35 16.62 -7.97 -11.46
CA TRP A 35 18.05 -8.12 -11.20
C TRP A 35 18.81 -6.79 -11.19
N GLU A 36 18.54 -5.90 -12.15
CA GLU A 36 19.21 -4.60 -12.23
C GLU A 36 18.86 -3.72 -11.02
N ALA A 37 17.59 -3.70 -10.62
CA ALA A 37 17.15 -3.01 -9.41
C ALA A 37 17.82 -3.59 -8.15
N LYS A 38 17.99 -4.92 -8.09
CA LYS A 38 18.71 -5.59 -7.00
C LYS A 38 20.19 -5.20 -7.00
N LYS A 39 20.85 -5.19 -8.16
CA LYS A 39 22.26 -4.79 -8.30
C LYS A 39 22.46 -3.34 -7.88
N ALA A 40 21.64 -2.41 -8.39
CA ALA A 40 21.69 -1.01 -8.03
C ALA A 40 21.48 -0.79 -6.52
N ARG A 41 20.58 -1.57 -5.90
CA ARG A 41 20.40 -1.55 -4.43
C ARG A 41 21.65 -2.02 -3.70
N MET A 42 22.26 -3.12 -4.11
CA MET A 42 23.49 -3.65 -3.48
C MET A 42 24.66 -2.66 -3.61
N GLU A 43 24.79 -2.03 -4.78
CA GLU A 43 25.80 -1.00 -5.03
C GLU A 43 25.57 0.24 -4.17
N TRP A 44 24.32 0.68 -4.04
CA TRP A 44 23.96 1.78 -3.14
C TRP A 44 24.23 1.45 -1.66
N GLU A 45 23.92 0.23 -1.20
CA GLU A 45 24.21 -0.23 0.17
C GLU A 45 25.73 -0.28 0.44
N LEU A 46 26.52 -0.67 -0.56
CA LEU A 46 27.98 -0.67 -0.47
C LEU A 46 28.53 0.76 -0.38
N GLN A 47 28.06 1.68 -1.24
CA GLN A 47 28.44 3.08 -1.21
C GLN A 47 28.05 3.78 0.11
N GLU A 48 26.85 3.52 0.65
CA GLU A 48 26.47 4.03 1.98
C GLU A 48 27.40 3.47 3.07
N GLY A 49 27.75 2.19 2.99
CA GLY A 49 28.67 1.55 3.91
C GLY A 49 30.08 2.15 3.89
N GLU A 50 30.60 2.46 2.70
CA GLU A 50 31.90 3.14 2.53
C GLU A 50 31.86 4.55 3.10
N LYS A 51 30.86 5.37 2.73
CA LYS A 51 30.69 6.72 3.29
C LYS A 51 30.60 6.71 4.81
N LYS A 52 29.91 5.71 5.40
CA LYS A 52 29.82 5.56 6.85
C LYS A 52 31.18 5.27 7.48
N LYS A 53 31.98 4.39 6.88
CA LYS A 53 33.36 4.11 7.34
C LYS A 53 34.24 5.35 7.25
N ASP A 54 34.14 6.12 6.17
CA ASP A 54 34.91 7.34 5.97
C ASP A 54 34.53 8.45 6.97
N CYS A 55 33.24 8.61 7.28
CA CYS A 55 32.78 9.53 8.32
C CYS A 55 33.30 9.11 9.70
N VAL A 56 33.25 7.82 10.03
CA VAL A 56 33.78 7.29 11.30
C VAL A 56 35.29 7.49 11.39
N ALA A 57 36.04 7.26 10.30
CA ALA A 57 37.48 7.49 10.26
C ALA A 57 37.86 8.98 10.44
N ARG A 58 37.00 9.89 9.98
CA ARG A 58 37.12 11.35 10.20
C ARG A 58 36.61 11.82 11.57
N GLY A 59 35.98 10.94 12.36
CA GLY A 59 35.38 11.29 13.65
C GLY A 59 34.07 12.08 13.53
N GLU A 60 33.43 12.07 12.36
CA GLU A 60 32.17 12.75 12.08
C GLU A 60 30.97 11.81 12.26
N ASP A 61 29.83 12.35 12.68
CA ASP A 61 28.55 11.63 12.73
C ASP A 61 27.93 11.58 11.33
N TYR A 62 27.82 10.38 10.77
CA TYR A 62 27.28 10.12 9.44
C TYR A 62 25.87 10.69 9.23
N ASP A 63 25.02 10.62 10.26
CA ASP A 63 23.64 11.09 10.14
C ASP A 63 23.58 12.62 9.99
N ARG A 64 24.52 13.35 10.61
CA ARG A 64 24.63 14.81 10.46
C ARG A 64 25.15 15.20 9.09
N VAL A 65 26.19 14.52 8.60
CA VAL A 65 26.75 14.77 7.26
C VAL A 65 25.69 14.50 6.19
N LYS A 66 24.95 13.40 6.33
CA LYS A 66 23.84 13.06 5.43
C LYS A 66 22.73 14.10 5.44
N LEU A 67 22.37 14.65 6.59
CA LEU A 67 21.36 15.71 6.68
C LEU A 67 21.81 17.03 6.00
N LEU A 68 23.11 17.33 5.98
CA LEU A 68 23.66 18.49 5.28
C LEU A 68 23.61 18.35 3.75
N GLU A 69 23.67 17.12 3.25
CA GLU A 69 23.56 16.82 1.80
C GLU A 69 22.12 16.89 1.29
N ILE A 70 21.11 16.86 2.17
CA ILE A 70 19.69 16.90 1.77
C ILE A 70 19.27 18.34 1.48
N SER A 71 18.86 18.61 0.25
CA SER A 71 18.31 19.92 -0.13
C SER A 71 16.94 20.16 0.52
N ALA A 72 16.56 21.43 0.70
CA ALA A 72 15.23 21.79 1.22
C ALA A 72 14.09 21.22 0.36
N GLU A 73 14.26 21.20 -0.97
CA GLU A 73 13.28 20.61 -1.89
C GLU A 73 13.17 19.09 -1.73
N ASP A 74 14.29 18.40 -1.50
CA ASP A 74 14.29 16.97 -1.25
C ASP A 74 13.62 16.67 0.08
N ALA A 75 13.93 17.44 1.13
CA ALA A 75 13.24 17.35 2.41
C ALA A 75 11.71 17.52 2.28
N GLU A 76 11.25 18.54 1.53
CA GLU A 76 9.81 18.73 1.26
C GLU A 76 9.20 17.58 0.46
N ARG A 77 9.89 17.08 -0.57
CA ARG A 77 9.44 15.90 -1.33
C ARG A 77 9.36 14.66 -0.44
N TRP A 78 10.32 14.49 0.46
CA TRP A 78 10.34 13.42 1.45
C TRP A 78 9.20 13.55 2.46
N GLU A 79 8.90 14.75 2.95
CA GLU A 79 7.75 15.02 3.82
C GLU A 79 6.41 14.78 3.10
N ARG A 80 6.29 15.17 1.82
CA ARG A 80 5.11 14.83 1.00
C ARG A 80 4.98 13.33 0.75
N LYS A 81 6.11 12.61 0.62
CA LYS A 81 6.18 11.15 0.47
C LYS A 81 5.99 10.39 1.78
N LYS A 82 6.25 11.00 2.94
CA LYS A 82 5.86 10.46 4.25
C LYS A 82 4.34 10.33 4.25
N ARG A 83 3.89 9.12 3.89
CA ARG A 83 2.48 8.75 3.77
C ARG A 83 1.71 9.35 4.95
N LYS A 84 0.62 10.08 4.67
CA LYS A 84 -0.38 10.43 5.70
C LYS A 84 -0.89 9.12 6.31
N LYS A 85 -0.31 8.71 7.44
CA LYS A 85 -0.69 7.49 8.15
C LYS A 85 -2.02 7.77 8.84
N ASN A 86 -3.07 7.06 8.45
CA ASN A 86 -4.34 7.05 9.16
C ASN A 86 -4.56 5.65 9.75
N PRO A 87 -3.83 5.28 10.82
CA PRO A 87 -4.02 3.98 11.47
C PRO A 87 -5.43 3.87 12.04
N ASP A 88 -5.93 2.65 12.20
CA ASP A 88 -7.21 2.40 12.86
C ASP A 88 -7.00 2.40 14.38
N PRO A 89 -7.53 3.38 15.14
CA PRO A 89 -7.39 3.43 16.59
C PRO A 89 -8.25 2.37 17.30
N GLY A 90 -9.06 1.62 16.56
CA GLY A 90 -10.04 0.69 17.11
C GLY A 90 -11.45 1.29 17.18
N PHE A 91 -12.41 0.45 17.50
CA PHE A 91 -13.81 0.86 17.59
C PHE A 91 -14.09 1.58 18.91
N SER A 92 -14.36 2.88 18.84
CA SER A 92 -14.81 3.71 19.98
C SER A 92 -16.34 3.82 20.04
N GLY A 93 -16.97 4.12 18.91
CA GLY A 93 -18.41 4.32 18.80
C GLY A 93 -18.85 4.37 17.34
N TYR A 94 -20.17 4.27 17.12
CA TYR A 94 -20.74 4.27 15.78
C TYR A 94 -20.62 5.63 15.09
N ALA A 95 -20.69 6.74 15.85
CA ALA A 95 -20.58 8.09 15.32
C ALA A 95 -19.17 8.38 14.78
N GLU A 96 -18.12 8.01 15.53
CA GLU A 96 -16.73 8.20 15.13
C GLU A 96 -16.37 7.32 13.93
N ALA A 97 -16.87 6.07 13.91
CA ALA A 97 -16.71 5.18 12.77
C ALA A 97 -17.38 5.75 11.51
N GLN A 98 -18.59 6.30 11.64
CA GLN A 98 -19.30 6.96 10.55
C GLN A 98 -18.57 8.22 10.07
N LEU A 99 -18.07 9.04 10.99
CA LEU A 99 -17.32 10.26 10.65
C LEU A 99 -16.04 9.91 9.88
N ARG A 100 -15.30 8.88 10.30
CA ARG A 100 -14.11 8.38 9.60
C ARG A 100 -14.46 7.86 8.20
N GLN A 101 -15.56 7.13 8.06
CA GLN A 101 -16.07 6.71 6.76
C GLN A 101 -16.42 7.91 5.89
N TYR A 102 -17.13 8.89 6.44
CA TYR A 102 -17.55 10.11 5.75
C TYR A 102 -16.34 10.88 5.21
N HIS A 103 -15.34 11.17 6.05
CA HIS A 103 -14.10 11.84 5.61
C HIS A 103 -13.36 11.08 4.51
N ARG A 104 -13.39 9.73 4.55
CA ARG A 104 -12.82 8.92 3.48
C ARG A 104 -13.59 9.07 2.18
N LEU A 105 -14.93 9.03 2.23
CA LEU A 105 -15.79 9.15 1.04
C LEU A 105 -15.70 10.55 0.44
N THR A 106 -15.80 11.60 1.25
CA THR A 106 -15.70 12.98 0.76
C THR A 106 -14.36 13.28 0.10
N ARG A 107 -13.27 12.69 0.59
CA ARG A 107 -11.95 12.79 -0.06
C ARG A 107 -11.87 12.02 -1.39
N GLN A 108 -12.71 11.01 -1.60
CA GLN A 108 -12.72 10.18 -2.81
C GLN A 108 -13.59 10.79 -3.92
N ILE A 109 -14.61 11.56 -3.55
CA ILE A 109 -15.49 12.25 -4.51
C ILE A 109 -14.67 13.31 -5.27
N ARG A 110 -14.76 13.27 -6.60
CA ARG A 110 -14.21 14.28 -7.49
C ARG A 110 -15.36 14.99 -8.21
N PRO A 111 -15.68 16.23 -7.85
CA PRO A 111 -16.72 16.99 -8.53
C PRO A 111 -16.36 17.27 -10.00
N ASP A 112 -17.38 17.29 -10.85
CA ASP A 112 -17.26 17.75 -12.23
C ASP A 112 -17.57 19.25 -12.27
N MET A 113 -16.54 20.06 -12.50
CA MET A 113 -16.66 21.52 -12.47
C MET A 113 -17.43 22.06 -13.68
N GLU A 114 -17.40 21.39 -14.83
CA GLU A 114 -18.12 21.85 -16.02
C GLU A 114 -19.63 21.67 -15.83
N GLN A 115 -20.06 20.54 -15.26
CA GLN A 115 -21.47 20.31 -14.91
C GLN A 115 -21.93 21.30 -13.84
N TYR A 116 -21.07 21.60 -12.86
CA TYR A 116 -21.36 22.57 -11.80
C TYR A 116 -21.58 23.99 -12.35
N GLU A 117 -20.72 24.46 -13.26
CA GLU A 117 -20.86 25.79 -13.87
C GLU A 117 -22.14 25.90 -14.71
N LYS A 118 -22.45 24.87 -15.51
CA LYS A 118 -23.72 24.83 -16.27
C LYS A 118 -24.94 24.92 -15.36
N GLN A 119 -24.96 24.15 -14.27
CA GLN A 119 -26.06 24.20 -13.30
C GLN A 119 -26.14 25.54 -12.59
N ARG A 120 -25.00 26.18 -12.29
CA ARG A 120 -24.95 27.52 -11.71
C ARG A 120 -25.58 28.56 -12.64
N ASP A 121 -25.22 28.52 -13.92
CA ASP A 121 -25.73 29.49 -14.89
C ASP A 121 -27.22 29.25 -15.19
N GLU A 122 -27.69 28.00 -15.18
CA GLU A 122 -29.12 27.65 -15.31
C GLU A 122 -29.96 28.10 -14.09
N CYS A 123 -29.43 27.92 -12.88
CA CYS A 123 -30.16 28.27 -11.64
C CYS A 123 -30.01 29.74 -11.24
N GLY A 124 -28.98 30.46 -11.71
CA GLY A 124 -28.80 31.88 -11.38
C GLY A 124 -28.72 32.16 -9.88
N GLU A 125 -29.53 33.09 -9.37
CA GLU A 125 -29.57 33.44 -7.94
C GLU A 125 -30.07 32.29 -7.05
N ASP A 126 -30.93 31.44 -7.62
CA ASP A 126 -31.52 30.28 -6.95
C ASP A 126 -30.49 29.15 -6.70
N PHE A 127 -29.29 29.25 -7.27
CA PHE A 127 -28.20 28.30 -7.07
C PHE A 127 -27.66 28.27 -5.64
N HIS A 128 -27.86 29.35 -4.87
CA HIS A 128 -27.45 29.45 -3.47
C HIS A 128 -28.67 29.47 -2.53
N PRO A 129 -29.40 28.34 -2.40
CA PRO A 129 -30.63 28.30 -1.63
C PRO A 129 -30.35 28.44 -0.12
N THR A 130 -31.23 29.16 0.57
CA THR A 130 -31.32 29.13 2.03
C THR A 130 -32.30 28.04 2.48
N SER A 131 -32.37 27.76 3.79
CA SER A 131 -33.26 26.73 4.35
C SER A 131 -34.74 26.90 3.97
N ASN A 132 -35.16 28.12 3.60
CA ASN A 132 -36.54 28.47 3.28
C ASN A 132 -36.77 28.65 1.77
N SER A 133 -35.80 28.26 0.93
CA SER A 133 -35.94 28.36 -0.52
C SER A 133 -36.90 27.29 -1.08
N LEU A 134 -37.68 27.66 -2.10
CA LEU A 134 -38.79 26.86 -2.64
C LEU A 134 -38.33 25.78 -3.66
N ILE A 135 -37.04 25.73 -4.01
CA ILE A 135 -36.48 24.90 -5.09
C ILE A 135 -36.38 23.40 -4.70
N HIS A 136 -36.84 23.02 -3.52
CA HIS A 136 -36.77 21.65 -3.04
C HIS A 136 -37.79 20.73 -3.75
N GLY A 137 -37.32 19.65 -4.36
CA GLY A 137 -38.16 18.58 -4.92
C GLY A 137 -38.40 18.62 -6.43
N THR A 138 -37.87 19.62 -7.15
CA THR A 138 -37.99 19.73 -8.61
C THR A 138 -36.82 19.10 -9.37
N HIS A 139 -35.71 18.80 -8.68
CA HIS A 139 -34.49 18.27 -9.30
C HIS A 139 -34.67 16.81 -9.75
N VAL A 140 -34.60 16.59 -11.06
CA VAL A 140 -34.53 15.26 -11.67
C VAL A 140 -33.08 14.98 -12.08
N PRO A 141 -32.37 14.08 -11.40
CA PRO A 141 -30.98 13.78 -11.71
C PRO A 141 -30.84 13.13 -13.09
N SER A 142 -29.72 13.37 -13.76
CA SER A 142 -29.37 12.65 -14.97
C SER A 142 -29.11 11.17 -14.68
N LYS A 143 -29.37 10.29 -15.66
CA LYS A 143 -29.11 8.84 -15.53
C LYS A 143 -27.66 8.55 -15.12
N GLN A 144 -26.70 9.23 -15.75
CA GLN A 144 -25.28 9.11 -15.41
C GLN A 144 -24.97 9.52 -13.96
N GLY A 145 -25.67 10.52 -13.41
CA GLY A 145 -25.54 10.89 -12.01
C GLY A 145 -26.02 9.79 -11.07
N VAL A 146 -27.15 9.15 -11.40
CA VAL A 146 -27.70 8.01 -10.66
C VAL A 146 -26.76 6.81 -10.74
N ASP A 147 -26.25 6.47 -11.92
CA ASP A 147 -25.34 5.33 -12.11
C ASP A 147 -24.06 5.48 -11.28
N ARG A 148 -23.46 6.69 -11.26
CA ARG A 148 -22.29 7.00 -10.41
C ARG A 148 -22.59 6.80 -8.91
N MET A 149 -23.78 7.19 -8.47
CA MET A 149 -24.20 7.03 -7.07
C MET A 149 -24.40 5.55 -6.72
N VAL A 150 -25.04 4.78 -7.60
CA VAL A 150 -25.22 3.33 -7.42
C VAL A 150 -23.87 2.62 -7.31
N GLU A 151 -22.94 2.92 -8.20
CA GLU A 151 -21.59 2.33 -8.18
C GLU A 151 -20.85 2.65 -6.87
N ASP A 152 -20.96 3.88 -6.34
CA ASP A 152 -20.34 4.23 -5.06
C ASP A 152 -21.00 3.48 -3.88
N VAL A 153 -22.33 3.34 -3.88
CA VAL A 153 -23.06 2.56 -2.86
C VAL A 153 -22.63 1.09 -2.88
N GLU A 154 -22.52 0.47 -4.05
CA GLU A 154 -22.05 -0.90 -4.19
C GLU A 154 -20.62 -1.07 -3.65
N LYS A 155 -19.71 -0.14 -3.97
CA LYS A 155 -18.35 -0.11 -3.41
C LYS A 155 -18.35 0.03 -1.88
N GLN A 156 -19.28 0.81 -1.32
CA GLN A 156 -19.43 0.94 0.13
C GLN A 156 -19.91 -0.37 0.77
N ILE A 157 -20.88 -1.05 0.16
CA ILE A 157 -21.38 -2.36 0.60
C ILE A 157 -20.26 -3.41 0.56
N GLU A 158 -19.49 -3.46 -0.53
CA GLU A 158 -18.38 -4.39 -0.69
C GLU A 158 -17.30 -4.18 0.38
N LYS A 159 -16.95 -2.91 0.68
CA LYS A 159 -16.03 -2.58 1.77
C LYS A 159 -16.57 -2.99 3.13
N ARG A 160 -17.86 -2.80 3.38
CA ARG A 160 -18.51 -3.21 4.63
C ARG A 160 -18.49 -4.73 4.80
N ALA A 161 -18.73 -5.49 3.74
CA ALA A 161 -18.66 -6.95 3.77
C ALA A 161 -17.26 -7.47 4.16
N LYS A 162 -16.20 -6.74 3.77
CA LYS A 162 -14.80 -7.06 4.10
C LYS A 162 -14.35 -6.59 5.48
N TYR A 163 -15.21 -5.94 6.27
CA TYR A 163 -14.85 -5.42 7.61
C TYR A 163 -14.41 -6.52 8.57
N SER A 164 -15.12 -7.65 8.57
CA SER A 164 -14.71 -8.84 9.33
C SER A 164 -13.98 -9.81 8.40
N ARG A 165 -12.65 -9.89 8.54
CA ARG A 165 -11.82 -10.82 7.76
C ARG A 165 -11.72 -12.15 8.48
N ARG A 166 -12.02 -13.25 7.77
CA ARG A 166 -11.77 -14.61 8.29
C ARG A 166 -10.26 -14.80 8.49
N ARG A 167 -9.87 -15.26 9.68
CA ARG A 167 -8.50 -15.73 9.93
C ARG A 167 -8.32 -17.10 9.28
N ALA A 168 -7.14 -17.35 8.72
CA ALA A 168 -6.80 -18.67 8.19
C ALA A 168 -6.97 -19.73 9.29
N TYR A 169 -7.52 -20.88 8.92
CA TYR A 169 -7.59 -22.04 9.80
C TYR A 169 -6.19 -22.66 9.87
N ASN A 170 -5.72 -22.95 11.08
CA ASN A 170 -4.49 -23.69 11.30
C ASN A 170 -4.90 -25.11 11.70
N ASP A 171 -4.58 -26.09 10.87
CA ASP A 171 -4.88 -27.51 11.08
C ASP A 171 -3.99 -28.15 12.14
N ASP A 172 -2.80 -27.61 12.38
CA ASP A 172 -1.88 -28.04 13.44
C ASP A 172 -2.28 -27.55 14.85
N ALA A 173 -3.33 -26.75 14.99
CA ALA A 173 -3.75 -26.24 16.30
C ALA A 173 -4.59 -27.27 17.06
N ASP A 174 -4.33 -27.42 18.36
CA ASP A 174 -5.12 -28.30 19.24
C ASP A 174 -6.61 -27.92 19.19
N ILE A 175 -7.45 -28.90 18.88
CA ILE A 175 -8.89 -28.70 18.69
C ILE A 175 -9.60 -28.87 20.03
N ASP A 176 -10.03 -27.77 20.63
CA ASP A 176 -10.75 -27.73 21.91
C ASP A 176 -12.29 -27.75 21.77
N TYR A 177 -12.81 -28.01 20.55
CA TYR A 177 -14.23 -27.88 20.23
C TYR A 177 -14.78 -29.03 19.38
N ILE A 178 -16.07 -29.30 19.53
CA ILE A 178 -16.79 -30.35 18.77
C ILE A 178 -17.50 -29.77 17.53
N ASN A 179 -17.95 -28.51 17.59
CA ASN A 179 -18.68 -27.85 16.50
C ASN A 179 -18.24 -26.38 16.30
N GLU A 180 -18.59 -25.77 15.16
CA GLU A 180 -18.16 -24.40 14.82
C GLU A 180 -18.69 -23.34 15.80
N ARG A 181 -19.89 -23.55 16.36
CA ARG A 181 -20.49 -22.63 17.34
C ARG A 181 -19.72 -22.66 18.66
N ASN A 182 -19.29 -23.84 19.09
CA ASN A 182 -18.44 -24.08 20.24
C ASN A 182 -17.05 -23.44 19.99
N ALA A 183 -16.45 -23.64 18.81
CA ALA A 183 -15.18 -22.98 18.45
C ALA A 183 -15.24 -21.45 18.59
N LYS A 184 -16.34 -20.82 18.15
CA LYS A 184 -16.55 -19.37 18.29
C LYS A 184 -16.75 -18.95 19.75
N PHE A 185 -17.40 -19.79 20.54
CA PHE A 185 -17.58 -19.58 21.97
C PHE A 185 -16.25 -19.69 22.72
N ASN A 186 -15.45 -20.75 22.51
CA ASN A 186 -14.12 -20.92 23.08
C ASN A 186 -13.20 -19.75 22.70
N LYS A 187 -13.20 -19.32 21.42
CA LYS A 187 -12.48 -18.10 20.98
C LYS A 187 -12.99 -16.82 21.65
N LYS A 188 -14.26 -16.76 22.06
CA LYS A 188 -14.79 -15.63 22.85
C LYS A 188 -14.27 -15.74 24.28
N ALA A 189 -14.37 -16.91 24.92
CA ALA A 189 -13.87 -17.16 26.26
C ALA A 189 -12.38 -16.84 26.37
N GLU A 190 -11.54 -17.30 25.43
CA GLU A 190 -10.11 -17.06 25.40
C GLU A 190 -9.76 -15.55 25.34
N ARG A 191 -10.56 -14.75 24.60
CA ARG A 191 -10.36 -13.30 24.52
C ARG A 191 -10.58 -12.57 25.85
N PHE A 192 -11.49 -13.07 26.69
CA PHE A 192 -11.80 -12.44 27.98
C PHE A 192 -11.03 -13.05 29.14
N TYR A 193 -10.97 -14.38 29.20
CA TYR A 193 -10.43 -15.14 30.32
C TYR A 193 -9.00 -15.62 30.11
N GLY A 194 -8.53 -15.77 28.86
CA GLY A 194 -7.21 -16.34 28.57
C GLY A 194 -6.05 -15.59 29.25
N LYS A 195 -6.18 -14.26 29.44
CA LYS A 195 -5.22 -13.46 30.21
C LYS A 195 -5.13 -13.89 31.68
N TYR A 196 -6.25 -14.30 32.28
CA TYR A 196 -6.37 -14.66 33.69
C TYR A 196 -6.16 -16.16 33.93
N THR A 197 -6.45 -17.01 32.95
CA THR A 197 -6.33 -18.47 33.04
C THR A 197 -5.03 -19.02 32.45
N ALA A 198 -4.08 -18.15 32.10
CA ALA A 198 -2.81 -18.53 31.47
C ALA A 198 -2.01 -19.52 32.32
N GLU A 199 -1.97 -19.33 33.64
CA GLU A 199 -1.28 -20.24 34.57
C GLU A 199 -1.91 -21.62 34.61
N ILE A 200 -3.25 -21.69 34.71
CA ILE A 200 -4.01 -22.95 34.68
C ILE A 200 -3.75 -23.71 33.37
N LYS A 201 -3.73 -22.99 32.25
CA LYS A 201 -3.46 -23.58 30.93
C LYS A 201 -2.05 -24.16 30.85
N GLN A 202 -1.05 -23.44 31.34
CA GLN A 202 0.33 -23.96 31.39
C GLN A 202 0.47 -25.18 32.30
N ASN A 203 -0.24 -25.21 33.43
CA ASN A 203 -0.21 -26.35 34.34
C ASN A 203 -0.84 -27.59 33.69
N LEU A 204 -1.91 -27.43 32.91
CA LEU A 204 -2.50 -28.51 32.12
C LEU A 204 -1.53 -29.03 31.04
N GLU A 205 -0.88 -28.13 30.30
CA GLU A 205 0.13 -28.48 29.28
C GLU A 205 1.37 -29.17 29.89
N ARG A 206 1.69 -28.88 31.15
CA ARG A 206 2.77 -29.54 31.92
C ARG A 206 2.34 -30.83 32.63
N GLY A 207 1.12 -31.29 32.43
CA GLY A 207 0.64 -32.56 33.00
C GLY A 207 0.17 -32.47 34.44
N THR A 208 -0.44 -31.35 34.84
CA THR A 208 -1.05 -31.11 36.18
C THR A 208 -0.09 -31.23 37.36
N ALA A 209 1.22 -31.25 37.11
CA ALA A 209 2.22 -31.11 38.15
C ALA A 209 2.26 -29.65 38.59
N VAL A 210 2.06 -29.41 39.89
CA VAL A 210 2.44 -28.17 40.56
C VAL A 210 3.96 -28.08 40.59
#